data_AF-A0A7Z9JD61-F1
#
_entry.id   AF-A0A7Z9JD61-F1
#
_cell.length_a   1.000
_cell.length_b   1.000
_cell.length_c   1.000
_cell.angle_alpha   90.00
_cell.angle_beta   90.00
_cell.angle_gamma   90.00
#
_symmetry.space_group_name_H-M   'P 1'
#
loop_
_entity.id
_entity.type
_entity.pdbx_description
1 polymer ?
#
loop_
_entity_poly.entity_id
_entity_poly.type
_entity_poly.pdbx_seq_one_letter_code
_entity_poly.pdbx_strand_id
1 'polypeptide(L)'
;MPVASVEFFATLQRVLLKHGTRRPKYVPAQTWIESLGLEEQALELATSLTESYYQIRFGDYRPSRTKRLELMQTVRKFESLVQKGKI
;
A
#
# COMPACT_ATOMS: atom_id res chain seq x y z
N MET A 1 10.84 -12.35 -10.19
CA MET A 1 10.72 -10.90 -9.89
C MET A 1 11.46 -10.57 -8.61
N PRO A 2 12.32 -9.55 -8.56
CA PRO A 2 13.03 -9.19 -7.34
C PRO A 2 12.06 -8.68 -6.27
N VAL A 3 12.17 -9.24 -5.05
CA VAL A 3 11.37 -8.89 -3.87
C VAL A 3 11.46 -7.39 -3.52
N ALA A 4 12.59 -6.75 -3.81
CA ALA A 4 12.85 -5.34 -3.55
C ALA A 4 11.90 -4.37 -4.29
N SER A 5 11.27 -4.78 -5.40
CA SER A 5 10.39 -3.89 -6.17
C SER A 5 9.01 -3.69 -5.52
N VAL A 6 8.62 -4.55 -4.57
CA VAL A 6 7.29 -4.50 -3.91
C VAL A 6 7.37 -4.28 -2.39
N GLU A 7 8.54 -3.91 -1.89
CA GLU A 7 8.78 -3.68 -0.46
C GLU A 7 7.85 -2.62 0.15
N PHE A 8 7.51 -1.59 -0.62
CA PHE A 8 6.55 -0.56 -0.22
C PHE A 8 5.19 -1.14 0.14
N PHE A 9 4.72 -2.16 -0.60
CA PHE A 9 3.42 -2.77 -0.37
C PHE A 9 3.42 -3.67 0.88
N ALA A 10 4.53 -4.37 1.13
CA ALA A 10 4.71 -5.08 2.40
C ALA A 10 4.76 -4.11 3.59
N THR A 11 5.34 -2.92 3.40
CA THR A 11 5.38 -1.87 4.41
C THR A 11 3.99 -1.31 4.68
N LEU A 12 3.19 -1.03 3.63
CA LEU A 12 1.78 -0.65 3.75
C LEU A 12 0.98 -1.67 4.59
N GLN A 13 1.13 -2.96 4.29
CA GLN A 13 0.47 -4.03 5.06
C GLN A 13 0.90 -4.05 6.53
N ARG A 14 2.18 -3.78 6.84
CA ARG A 14 2.66 -3.69 8.22
C ARG A 14 2.05 -2.51 8.97
N VAL A 15 1.91 -1.36 8.30
CA VAL A 15 1.23 -0.19 8.89
C VAL A 15 -0.20 -0.56 9.23
N LEU A 16 -0.96 -1.07 8.28
CA LEU A 16 -2.35 -1.51 8.52
C LEU A 16 -2.45 -2.56 9.65
N LEU A 17 -1.53 -3.52 9.70
CA LEU A 17 -1.48 -4.53 10.75
C LEU A 17 -1.24 -3.91 12.15
N LYS A 18 -0.35 -2.91 12.27
CA LYS A 18 -0.13 -2.19 13.53
C LYS A 18 -1.40 -1.50 14.04
N HIS A 19 -2.29 -1.10 13.13
CA HIS A 19 -3.57 -0.47 13.43
C HIS A 19 -4.72 -1.49 13.55
N GLY A 20 -4.42 -2.79 13.69
CA GLY A 20 -5.42 -3.84 13.92
C GLY A 20 -6.02 -4.44 12.65
N THR A 21 -5.66 -3.93 11.47
CA THR A 21 -6.21 -4.37 10.19
C THR A 21 -5.32 -5.44 9.57
N ARG A 22 -5.77 -6.69 9.62
CA ARG A 22 -5.07 -7.82 8.98
C ARG A 22 -5.63 -8.10 7.59
N ARG A 23 -4.74 -8.24 6.61
CA ARG A 23 -5.11 -8.67 5.26
C ARG A 23 -5.71 -10.09 5.27
N PRO A 24 -6.93 -10.30 4.73
CA PRO A 24 -7.47 -11.64 4.49
C PRO A 24 -6.69 -12.36 3.39
N LYS A 25 -6.49 -13.68 3.55
CA LYS A 25 -5.71 -14.48 2.58
C LYS A 25 -6.40 -14.65 1.22
N TYR A 26 -7.73 -14.69 1.22
CA TYR A 26 -8.55 -15.03 0.05
C TYR A 26 -9.20 -13.81 -0.62
N VAL A 27 -8.88 -12.60 -0.14
CA VAL A 27 -9.42 -11.35 -0.69
C VAL A 27 -8.34 -10.65 -1.51
N PRO A 28 -8.63 -10.25 -2.76
CA PRO A 28 -7.73 -9.40 -3.55
C PRO A 28 -7.32 -8.17 -2.75
N ALA A 29 -6.05 -7.76 -2.87
CA ALA A 29 -5.56 -6.60 -2.11
C ALA A 29 -6.37 -5.33 -2.38
N GLN A 30 -6.81 -5.12 -3.61
CA GLN A 30 -7.62 -3.97 -4.02
C GLN A 30 -8.97 -3.93 -3.29
N THR A 31 -9.75 -5.02 -3.38
CA THR A 31 -11.03 -5.17 -2.66
C THR A 31 -10.84 -5.04 -1.14
N TRP A 32 -9.76 -5.57 -0.59
CA TRP A 32 -9.47 -5.42 0.83
C TRP A 32 -9.20 -3.97 1.22
N ILE A 33 -8.37 -3.25 0.48
CA ILE A 33 -8.06 -1.83 0.75
C ILE A 33 -9.30 -0.95 0.62
N GLU A 34 -10.12 -1.17 -0.41
CA GLU A 34 -11.40 -0.46 -0.60
C GLU A 34 -12.40 -0.72 0.54
N SER A 35 -12.35 -1.91 1.15
CA SER A 35 -13.20 -2.25 2.30
C SER A 35 -12.76 -1.63 3.63
N LEU A 36 -11.61 -0.96 3.67
CA LEU A 36 -11.12 -0.35 4.90
C LEU A 36 -11.86 0.97 5.16
N GLY A 37 -12.29 1.18 6.40
CA GLY A 37 -12.86 2.45 6.88
C GLY A 37 -11.82 3.55 7.05
N LEU A 38 -10.90 3.69 6.09
CA LEU A 38 -9.88 4.73 6.06
C LEU A 38 -10.52 6.09 5.73
N GLU A 39 -9.93 7.16 6.25
CA GLU A 39 -10.20 8.51 5.77
C GLU A 39 -9.88 8.62 4.27
N GLU A 40 -10.66 9.41 3.53
CA GLU A 40 -10.61 9.54 2.06
C GLU A 40 -9.17 9.70 1.52
N GLN A 41 -8.38 10.60 2.13
CA GLN A 41 -7.00 10.82 1.71
C GLN A 41 -6.09 9.60 1.96
N ALA A 42 -6.29 8.88 3.06
CA ALA A 42 -5.52 7.67 3.35
C ALA A 42 -5.94 6.53 2.40
N LEU A 43 -7.22 6.44 2.08
CA LEU A 43 -7.76 5.47 1.12
C LEU A 43 -7.18 5.69 -0.28
N GLU A 44 -7.16 6.93 -0.79
CA GLU A 44 -6.55 7.24 -2.08
C GLU A 44 -5.08 6.79 -2.16
N LEU A 45 -4.29 7.09 -1.12
CA LEU A 45 -2.89 6.68 -1.10
C LEU A 45 -2.75 5.15 -1.06
N ALA A 46 -3.57 4.47 -0.25
CA ALA A 46 -3.54 3.02 -0.16
C ALA A 46 -3.95 2.36 -1.49
N THR A 47 -4.95 2.90 -2.18
CA THR A 47 -5.40 2.44 -3.50
C THR A 47 -4.30 2.63 -4.53
N SER A 48 -3.70 3.82 -4.63
CA SER A 48 -2.61 4.10 -5.58
C SER A 48 -1.37 3.20 -5.36
N LEU A 49 -1.01 2.94 -4.10
CA LEU A 49 0.04 1.98 -3.76
C LEU A 49 -0.35 0.56 -4.19
N THR A 50 -1.61 0.18 -4.00
CA THR A 50 -2.10 -1.15 -4.38
C THR A 50 -2.10 -1.34 -5.88
N GLU A 51 -2.54 -0.34 -6.66
CA GLU A 51 -2.46 -0.36 -8.12
C GLU A 51 -1.01 -0.49 -8.59
N SER A 52 -0.09 0.29 -8.01
CA SER A 52 1.34 0.18 -8.30
C SER A 52 1.86 -1.23 -8.00
N TYR A 53 1.42 -1.84 -6.90
CA TYR A 53 1.76 -3.23 -6.58
C TYR A 53 1.27 -4.20 -7.66
N TYR A 54 0.04 -4.07 -8.14
CA TYR A 54 -0.49 -4.92 -9.21
C TYR A 54 0.26 -4.72 -10.53
N GLN A 55 0.54 -3.47 -10.91
CA GLN A 55 1.33 -3.16 -12.09
C GLN A 55 2.72 -3.79 -12.03
N ILE A 56 3.37 -3.79 -10.87
CA ILE A 56 4.71 -4.39 -10.71
C ILE A 56 4.65 -5.92 -10.67
N ARG A 57 3.63 -6.48 -10.02
CA ARG A 57 3.55 -7.92 -9.73
C ARG A 57 2.95 -8.72 -10.88
N PHE A 58 2.04 -8.12 -11.63
CA PHE A 58 1.27 -8.79 -12.69
C PHE A 58 1.36 -8.05 -14.03
N GLY A 59 1.66 -6.75 -14.03
CA GLY A 59 2.13 -6.07 -15.23
C GLY A 59 3.64 -6.23 -15.37
N ASP A 60 4.16 -6.16 -16.59
CA ASP A 60 5.59 -6.16 -16.85
C ASP A 60 6.29 -4.86 -16.41
N TYR A 61 5.69 -4.11 -15.49
CA TYR A 61 6.20 -2.82 -15.03
C TYR A 61 7.38 -3.01 -14.08
N ARG A 62 8.49 -2.35 -14.41
CA ARG A 62 9.69 -2.33 -13.60
C ARG A 62 9.96 -0.90 -13.15
N PRO A 63 9.72 -0.57 -11.86
CA PRO A 63 9.88 0.80 -11.38
C PRO A 63 11.37 1.15 -11.33
N SER A 64 11.67 2.37 -11.77
CA SER A 64 12.99 2.99 -11.63
C SER A 64 13.35 3.17 -10.15
N ARG A 65 14.63 3.43 -9.85
CA ARG A 65 15.07 3.70 -8.47
C ARG A 65 14.30 4.88 -7.87
N THR A 66 14.15 5.97 -8.62
CA THR A 66 13.38 7.15 -8.19
C THR A 66 11.94 6.79 -7.87
N LYS A 67 11.28 6.01 -8.74
CA LYS A 67 9.90 5.61 -8.51
C LYS A 67 9.74 4.73 -7.27
N ARG A 68 10.70 3.84 -6.98
CA ARG A 68 10.69 3.05 -5.74
C ARG A 68 10.80 3.93 -4.50
N LEU A 69 11.63 4.98 -4.55
CA LEU A 69 11.76 5.94 -3.46
C LEU A 69 10.45 6.74 -3.26
N GLU A 70 9.81 7.17 -4.35
CA GLU A 70 8.49 7.81 -4.30
C GLU A 70 7.45 6.90 -3.65
N LEU A 71 7.36 5.64 -4.07
CA LEU A 71 6.42 4.68 -3.49
C LEU A 71 6.64 4.50 -1.98
N MET A 72 7.89 4.41 -1.54
CA MET A 72 8.22 4.35 -0.11
C MET A 72 7.87 5.65 0.63
N GLN A 73 8.08 6.82 0.03
CA GLN A 73 7.67 8.10 0.61
C GLN A 73 6.15 8.19 0.74
N THR A 74 5.41 7.71 -0.26
CA THR A 74 3.94 7.64 -0.21
C THR A 74 3.46 6.74 0.93
N VAL A 75 4.12 5.60 1.19
CA VAL A 75 3.81 4.76 2.36
C VAL A 75 4.03 5.52 3.67
N ARG A 76 5.09 6.32 3.79
CA ARG A 76 5.34 7.15 5.00
C ARG A 76 4.27 8.24 5.18
N LYS A 77 3.81 8.83 4.07
CA LYS A 77 2.70 9.80 4.08
C LYS A 77 1.41 9.12 4.53
N PHE A 78 1.13 7.93 4.01
CA PHE A 78 0.01 7.10 4.45
C PHE A 78 0.08 6.78 5.96
N GLU A 79 1.23 6.33 6.46
CA GLU A 79 1.42 6.05 7.88
C GLU A 79 1.14 7.29 8.75
N SER A 80 1.61 8.46 8.31
CA SER A 80 1.32 9.72 9.00
C SER A 80 -0.17 10.08 9.02
N LEU A 81 -0.91 9.80 7.94
CA LEU A 81 -2.36 10.04 7.89
C LEU A 81 -3.12 9.08 8.79
N VAL A 82 -2.77 7.80 8.76
CA VAL A 82 -3.35 6.75 9.60
C VAL A 82 -3.04 6.92 11.09
N GLN A 83 -1.93 7.56 11.44
CA GLN A 83 -1.65 7.94 12.83
C GLN A 83 -2.50 9.14 13.31
N LYS A 84 -2.91 10.02 12.40
CA LYS A 84 -3.68 11.23 12.70
C LYS A 84 -5.20 10.98 12.66
N GLY A 85 -5.66 10.24 11.67
CA GLY A 85 -7.05 9.80 11.53
C GLY A 85 -7.24 8.45 12.24
N LYS A 86 -8.21 8.36 13.15
CA LYS A 86 -8.58 7.07 13.73
C LYS A 86 -9.08 6.15 12.61
N ILE A 87 -8.45 4.98 12.46
CA ILE A 87 -9.02 3.81 11.76
C ILE A 87 -9.91 3.07 12.74
#